data_AF-A0A0P0W0W8-F1
#
_entry.id   AF-A0A0P0W0W8-F1
#
_cell.length_a   1.000
_cell.length_b   1.000
_cell.length_c   1.000
_cell.angle_alpha   90.00
_cell.angle_beta   90.00
_cell.angle_gamma   90.00
#
_symmetry.space_group_name_H-M   'P 1'
#
loop_
_entity.id
_entity.type
_entity.pdbx_description
1 polymer ?
#
loop_
_entity_poly.entity_id
_entity_poly.type
_entity_poly.pdbx_seq_one_letter_code
_entity_poly.pdbx_strand_id
1 'polypeptide(L)'
;MEAGTTVSVRTRVGKLPGGRQLVLWLSAVVVSAAEEGYLTVVYKGDFPPGDPFQTVRVARKDTKKITAGAAAAAAATITDPAAAAARPSSNNVAAPAPRPSTGGKKVRVLKRIYPEAF
;
A
#
# COMPACT_ATOMS: atom_id res chain seq x y z
N MET A 1 12.57 -9.35 14.90
CA MET A 1 12.54 -9.13 13.44
C MET A 1 13.98 -9.25 12.99
N GLU A 2 14.25 -10.11 12.02
CA GLU A 2 15.62 -10.43 11.60
C GLU A 2 16.07 -9.54 10.43
N ALA A 3 17.38 -9.41 10.26
CA ALA A 3 17.97 -8.82 9.07
C ALA A 3 17.45 -9.52 7.80
N GLY A 4 17.25 -8.76 6.72
CA GLY A 4 16.65 -9.23 5.46
C GLY A 4 15.11 -9.27 5.46
N THR A 5 14.45 -9.10 6.61
CA THR A 5 12.98 -9.09 6.67
C THR A 5 12.43 -7.83 6.01
N THR A 6 11.48 -7.98 5.09
CA THR A 6 10.71 -6.85 4.56
C THR A 6 9.64 -6.42 5.55
N VAL A 7 9.64 -5.15 5.91
CA VAL A 7 8.73 -4.52 6.86
C VAL A 7 8.09 -3.30 6.22
N SER A 8 6.92 -2.93 6.73
CA SER A 8 6.30 -1.65 6.46
C SER A 8 6.57 -0.75 7.65
N VAL A 9 6.97 0.50 7.41
CA VAL A 9 7.34 1.45 8.44
C VAL A 9 6.40 2.64 8.36
N ARG A 10 5.87 3.05 9.49
CA ARG A 10 5.05 4.24 9.62
C ARG A 10 5.94 5.48 9.58
N THR A 11 5.93 6.16 8.44
CA THR A 11 6.85 7.26 8.15
C THR A 11 6.07 8.55 7.93
N ARG A 12 6.45 9.60 8.64
CA ARG A 12 5.96 10.96 8.40
C ARG A 12 6.63 11.48 7.12
N VAL A 13 5.86 11.75 6.08
CA VAL A 13 6.41 12.13 4.76
C VAL A 13 6.24 13.61 4.43
N GLY A 14 5.35 14.32 5.11
CA GLY A 14 5.16 15.76 4.88
C GLY A 14 3.93 16.31 5.57
N LYS A 15 3.67 17.60 5.40
CA LYS A 15 2.48 18.28 5.92
C LYS A 15 1.48 18.51 4.78
N LEU A 16 0.20 18.30 5.07
CA LEU A 16 -0.90 18.60 4.18
C LEU A 16 -1.38 20.05 4.39
N PRO A 17 -2.06 20.65 3.40
CA PRO A 17 -2.79 21.90 3.58
C PRO A 17 -3.71 21.82 4.80
N GLY A 18 -3.68 22.85 5.65
CA GLY A 18 -4.43 22.88 6.91
C GLY A 18 -3.71 22.25 8.11
N GLY A 19 -2.39 22.04 8.03
CA GLY A 19 -1.54 21.68 9.18
C GLY A 19 -1.55 20.21 9.58
N ARG A 20 -2.29 19.36 8.86
CA ARG A 20 -2.35 17.92 9.13
C ARG A 20 -1.07 17.23 8.67
N GLN A 21 -0.54 16.27 9.43
CA GLN A 21 0.62 15.48 9.02
C GLN A 21 0.23 14.34 8.08
N LEU A 22 0.92 14.22 6.94
CA LEU A 22 0.86 13.05 6.08
C LEU A 22 1.79 11.96 6.63
N VAL A 23 1.21 10.80 6.91
CA VAL A 23 1.91 9.62 7.40
C VAL A 23 1.60 8.46 6.46
N LEU A 24 2.63 7.88 5.88
CA LEU A 24 2.54 6.73 4.98
C LEU A 24 3.17 5.51 5.62
N TRP A 25 2.79 4.34 5.11
CA TRP A 25 3.41 3.06 5.43
C TRP A 25 4.35 2.70 4.29
N LEU A 26 5.64 2.95 4.46
CA LEU A 26 6.65 2.72 3.43
C LEU A 26 7.27 1.33 3.60
N SER A 27 7.54 0.65 2.49
CA SER A 27 8.24 -0.63 2.55
C SER A 27 9.72 -0.41 2.84
N ALA A 28 10.32 -1.24 3.68
CA ALA A 28 11.72 -1.20 4.03
C ALA A 28 12.24 -2.61 4.29
N VAL A 29 13.56 -2.77 4.27
CA VAL A 29 14.25 -4.01 4.62
C VAL A 29 15.06 -3.77 5.88
N VAL A 30 14.92 -4.67 6.86
CA VAL A 30 15.72 -4.61 8.09
C VAL A 30 17.17 -4.98 7.75
N VAL A 31 18.10 -4.09 8.05
CA VAL A 31 19.54 -4.34 7.92
C VAL A 31 20.11 -4.88 9.23
N SER A 32 19.66 -4.33 10.36
CA SER A 32 20.09 -4.77 11.67
C SER A 32 18.99 -4.61 12.70
N ALA A 33 18.93 -5.54 13.65
CA ALA A 33 18.02 -5.55 14.78
C ALA A 33 18.75 -5.43 16.12
N ALA A 34 19.94 -4.80 16.11
CA ALA A 34 20.89 -4.78 17.22
C ALA A 34 20.35 -4.20 18.54
N GLU A 35 19.44 -3.24 18.49
CA GLU A 35 18.92 -2.55 19.68
C GLU A 35 17.53 -3.03 20.07
N GLU A 36 17.31 -3.15 21.38
CA GLU A 36 15.99 -3.47 21.94
C GLU A 36 15.02 -2.31 21.69
N GLY A 37 13.90 -2.62 21.02
CA GLY A 37 12.88 -1.63 20.66
C GLY A 37 13.12 -0.87 19.35
N TYR A 38 14.31 -0.95 18.74
CA TYR A 38 14.60 -0.30 17.46
C TYR A 38 15.02 -1.31 16.38
N LEU A 39 14.97 -0.87 15.13
CA LEU A 39 15.46 -1.56 13.95
C LEU A 39 16.18 -0.56 13.07
N THR A 40 17.28 -0.98 12.46
CA THR A 40 17.94 -0.24 11.40
C THR A 40 17.42 -0.78 10.08
N VAL A 41 16.78 0.06 9.28
CA VAL A 41 16.12 -0.33 8.03
C VAL A 41 16.63 0.52 6.86
N VAL A 42 16.57 -0.03 5.65
CA VAL A 42 16.73 0.71 4.39
C VAL A 42 15.39 0.67 3.69
N TYR A 43 14.86 1.83 3.31
CA TYR A 43 13.57 1.87 2.64
C TYR A 43 13.69 1.37 1.20
N LYS A 44 12.58 0.82 0.69
CA LYS A 44 12.44 0.51 -0.73
C LYS A 44 11.89 1.76 -1.42
N GLY A 45 12.71 2.39 -2.23
CA GLY A 45 12.41 3.63 -2.95
C GLY A 45 13.28 4.79 -2.49
N ASP A 46 12.93 6.01 -2.90
CA ASP A 46 13.73 7.22 -2.67
C ASP A 46 13.45 7.86 -1.30
N PHE A 47 13.47 7.06 -0.23
CA PHE A 47 13.34 7.55 1.14
C PHE A 47 14.53 7.09 2.00
N PRO A 48 15.12 7.96 2.82
CA PRO A 48 14.83 9.39 2.96
C PRO A 48 15.24 10.21 1.72
N PRO A 49 14.67 11.41 1.51
CA PRO A 49 15.05 12.28 0.40
C PRO A 49 16.54 12.62 0.48
N GLY A 50 17.30 12.28 -0.56
CA GLY A 50 18.74 12.56 -0.69
C GLY A 50 19.58 11.31 -0.87
N ASP A 51 19.39 10.29 -0.02
CA ASP A 51 20.13 9.03 -0.10
C ASP A 51 19.18 7.82 0.06
N PRO A 52 18.81 7.16 -1.05
CA PRO A 52 17.95 5.98 -1.04
C PRO A 52 18.53 4.76 -0.29
N PHE A 53 19.86 4.70 -0.12
CA PHE A 53 20.53 3.58 0.55
C PHE A 53 20.85 3.89 2.01
N GLN A 54 20.44 5.07 2.50
CA GLN A 54 20.65 5.46 3.87
C GLN A 54 19.93 4.50 4.83
N THR A 55 20.67 4.07 5.84
CA THR A 55 20.07 3.30 6.94
C THR A 55 19.39 4.24 7.93
N VAL A 56 18.16 3.90 8.30
CA VAL A 56 17.34 4.71 9.21
C VAL A 56 16.96 3.88 10.42
N ARG A 57 17.18 4.43 11.62
CA ARG A 57 16.74 3.81 12.87
C ARG A 57 15.26 4.10 13.09
N VAL A 58 14.47 3.05 13.24
CA VAL A 58 13.00 3.11 13.39
C VAL A 58 12.57 2.30 14.60
N ALA A 59 11.53 2.76 15.31
CA ALA A 59 11.02 2.04 16.46
C ALA A 59 10.21 0.81 16.01
N ARG A 60 10.41 -0.33 16.67
CA ARG A 60 9.67 -1.58 16.39
C ARG A 60 8.15 -1.42 16.48
N LYS A 61 7.67 -0.50 17.32
CA LYS A 61 6.23 -0.16 17.44
C LYS A 61 5.63 0.48 16.18
N ASP A 62 6.47 1.15 15.39
CA ASP A 62 6.08 1.84 14.17
C ASP A 62 6.36 0.99 12.92
N THR A 63 6.79 -0.26 13.09
CA THR A 63 7.01 -1.22 12.00
C THR A 63 6.01 -2.37 12.04
N LYS A 64 5.69 -2.90 10.86
CA LYS A 64 4.85 -4.08 10.68
C LYS A 64 5.54 -5.03 9.72
N LYS A 65 5.61 -6.32 10.06
CA LYS A 65 6.15 -7.31 9.12
C LYS A 65 5.22 -7.43 7.91
N ILE A 66 5.76 -7.29 6.71
CA ILE A 66 5.00 -7.57 5.49
C ILE A 66 5.16 -9.06 5.23
N THR A 67 4.18 -9.86 5.66
CA THR A 67 4.10 -11.25 5.24
C THR A 67 3.65 -11.28 3.77
N ALA A 68 4.27 -12.13 2.95
CA ALA A 68 4.01 -12.20 1.50
C ALA A 68 2.51 -12.28 1.13
N GLY A 69 1.69 -12.92 1.96
CA GLY A 69 0.23 -12.98 1.77
C GLY A 69 -0.48 -11.62 1.82
N ALA A 70 0.02 -10.66 2.64
CA ALA A 70 -0.56 -9.33 2.72
C ALA A 70 -0.14 -8.44 1.53
N ALA A 71 1.09 -8.62 1.03
CA ALA A 71 1.54 -7.93 -0.18
C ALA A 71 0.73 -8.41 -1.41
N ALA A 72 0.46 -9.72 -1.50
CA ALA A 72 -0.42 -10.27 -2.52
C ALA A 72 -1.86 -9.73 -2.38
N ALA A 73 -2.41 -9.59 -1.18
CA ALA A 73 -3.75 -9.00 -1.00
C ALA A 73 -3.83 -7.51 -1.38
N ALA A 74 -2.78 -6.73 -1.07
CA ALA A 74 -2.71 -5.32 -1.47
C ALA A 74 -2.55 -5.17 -3.00
N ALA A 75 -1.75 -6.03 -3.64
CA ALA A 75 -1.57 -6.04 -5.10
C ALA A 75 -2.77 -6.63 -5.86
N ALA A 76 -3.40 -7.69 -5.34
CA ALA A 76 -4.56 -8.34 -5.96
C ALA A 76 -5.81 -7.45 -5.98
N THR A 77 -5.87 -6.43 -5.12
CA THR A 77 -6.93 -5.42 -5.23
C THR A 77 -6.76 -4.53 -6.47
N ILE A 78 -5.60 -4.57 -7.14
CA ILE A 78 -5.30 -3.72 -8.32
C ILE A 78 -5.42 -4.52 -9.64
N THR A 79 -5.55 -5.85 -9.62
CA THR A 79 -5.78 -6.62 -10.85
C THR A 79 -7.23 -6.52 -11.33
N ASP A 80 -7.40 -5.65 -12.31
CA ASP A 80 -8.54 -5.47 -13.22
C ASP A 80 -9.22 -6.80 -13.60
N PRO A 81 -10.54 -6.98 -13.38
CA PRO A 81 -11.27 -8.15 -13.84
C PRO A 81 -11.53 -8.05 -15.35
N ALA A 82 -10.48 -8.20 -16.16
CA ALA A 82 -10.55 -8.17 -17.62
C ALA A 82 -10.11 -9.51 -18.23
N ALA A 83 -10.61 -10.64 -17.72
CA ALA A 83 -10.33 -11.96 -18.31
C ALA A 83 -11.40 -13.01 -17.97
N ALA A 84 -12.66 -12.77 -18.32
CA ALA A 84 -13.68 -13.83 -18.31
C ALA A 84 -14.82 -13.54 -19.29
N ALA A 85 -14.53 -13.09 -20.52
CA ALA A 85 -15.50 -13.13 -21.61
C ALA A 85 -15.48 -14.52 -22.25
N ALA A 86 -15.88 -15.54 -21.50
CA ALA A 86 -16.25 -16.82 -22.07
C ALA A 86 -17.50 -16.57 -22.94
N ARG A 87 -17.35 -16.78 -24.24
CA ARG A 87 -18.32 -16.51 -25.31
C ARG A 87 -19.28 -17.69 -25.43
N PRO A 88 -20.56 -17.61 -25.01
CA PRO A 88 -21.56 -18.57 -25.45
C PRO A 88 -22.20 -18.01 -26.71
N SER A 89 -21.86 -18.65 -27.82
CA SER A 89 -22.60 -18.56 -29.08
C SER A 89 -23.98 -19.19 -28.90
N SER A 90 -25.08 -18.45 -29.10
CA SER A 90 -26.32 -18.98 -29.71
C SER A 90 -27.38 -17.89 -29.89
N ASN A 91 -27.63 -17.59 -31.16
CA ASN A 91 -28.93 -17.51 -31.84
C ASN A 91 -30.10 -16.71 -31.24
N ASN A 92 -30.42 -15.67 -32.01
CA ASN A 92 -31.74 -15.34 -32.56
C ASN A 92 -32.75 -14.50 -31.74
N VAL A 93 -33.36 -13.61 -32.53
CA VAL A 93 -34.58 -12.83 -32.34
C VAL A 93 -34.40 -11.46 -31.65
N ALA A 94 -34.43 -10.45 -32.52
CA ALA A 94 -34.68 -9.03 -32.32
C ALA A 94 -35.35 -8.65 -30.98
N ALA A 95 -34.57 -8.05 -30.07
CA ALA A 95 -35.07 -7.35 -28.89
C ALA A 95 -34.02 -6.28 -28.45
N PRO A 96 -34.43 -5.19 -27.78
CA PRO A 96 -34.04 -3.83 -28.10
C PRO A 96 -32.66 -3.39 -27.59
N ALA A 97 -32.18 -2.29 -28.20
CA ALA A 97 -30.86 -1.67 -28.10
C ALA A 97 -30.21 -1.68 -26.69
N PRO A 98 -28.89 -1.93 -26.62
CA PRO A 98 -28.17 -2.08 -25.36
C PRO A 98 -28.28 -0.80 -24.51
N ARG A 99 -28.86 -0.92 -23.32
CA ARG A 99 -28.83 0.15 -22.33
C ARG A 99 -27.37 0.39 -21.90
N PRO A 100 -26.87 1.62 -21.92
CA PRO A 100 -25.54 1.91 -21.40
C PRO A 100 -25.51 1.54 -19.92
N SER A 101 -24.73 0.52 -19.60
CA SER A 101 -24.40 0.14 -18.23
C SER A 101 -23.59 1.27 -17.61
N THR A 102 -24.22 2.08 -16.76
CA THR A 102 -23.53 3.02 -15.87
C THR A 102 -22.82 2.20 -14.79
N GLY A 103 -21.72 1.56 -15.17
CA GLY A 103 -20.77 0.92 -14.26
C GLY A 103 -20.03 1.98 -13.45
N GLY A 104 -20.72 2.61 -12.50
CA GLY A 104 -20.14 3.56 -11.57
C GLY A 104 -19.11 2.86 -10.68
N LYS A 105 -17.83 2.95 -11.04
CA LYS A 105 -16.72 2.51 -10.19
C LYS A 105 -16.78 3.32 -8.88
N LYS A 106 -17.23 2.69 -7.78
CA LYS A 106 -17.20 3.31 -6.45
C LYS A 106 -15.76 3.38 -5.96
N VAL A 107 -15.16 4.57 -6.01
CA VAL A 107 -13.87 4.84 -5.36
C VAL A 107 -14.05 4.72 -3.85
N ARG A 108 -13.44 3.71 -3.22
CA ARG A 108 -13.45 3.57 -1.76
C ARG A 108 -12.41 4.54 -1.18
N VAL A 109 -12.88 5.64 -0.59
CA VAL A 109 -12.00 6.60 0.11
C VAL A 109 -11.49 5.91 1.39
N LEU A 110 -10.19 5.59 1.45
CA LEU A 110 -9.55 5.05 2.65
C LEU A 110 -9.49 6.14 3.74
N LYS A 111 -10.46 6.10 4.66
CA LYS A 111 -10.55 7.01 5.81
C LYS A 111 -9.65 6.52 6.95
N ARG A 112 -8.36 6.87 6.94
CA ARG A 112 -7.50 6.82 8.14
C ARG A 112 -6.63 8.07 8.20
N ILE A 113 -7.19 9.13 8.79
CA ILE A 113 -6.45 10.33 9.20
C ILE A 113 -6.29 10.22 10.71
N TYR A 114 -5.07 10.11 11.19
CA TYR A 114 -4.78 10.11 12.63
C TYR A 114 -4.73 11.57 13.11
N PRO A 115 -5.52 11.99 14.11
CA PRO A 115 -5.29 13.26 14.78
C PRO A 115 -3.99 13.17 15.59
N GLU A 116 -3.17 14.21 15.52
CA GLU A 116 -1.97 14.36 16.36
C GLU A 116 -2.39 14.42 17.84
N ALA A 117 -1.87 13.51 18.65
CA ALA A 117 -1.80 13.70 20.09
C ALA A 117 -0.44 14.37 20.39
N PHE A 118 -0.52 15.55 21.00
CA PHE A 118 0.60 16.33 21.53
C PHE A 118 1.44 15.51 22.53
#